data_AF-A0A845RWJ4-F1
#
_entry.id   AF-A0A845RWJ4-F1
#
_cell.length_a   1.000
_cell.length_b   1.000
_cell.length_c   1.000
_cell.angle_alpha   90.00
_cell.angle_beta   90.00
_cell.angle_gamma   90.00
#
_symmetry.space_group_name_H-M   'P 1'
#
loop_
_entity.id
_entity.type
_entity.pdbx_description
1 polymer ?
#
loop_
_entity_poly.entity_id
_entity_poly.type
_entity_poly.pdbx_seq_one_letter_code
_entity_poly.pdbx_strand_id
1 'polypeptide(L)'
;MLSYRHGYHAGNAADVLKHFTLIYVLDYVKKKDKNFIFIDSHAGAGKYSVSDPYMQKNKEYLQGIEKIFKINNDDIFLKNYLNLIKLINSNSNLKIYPGSCYLAAKRLGVDDKLHFIELHPTEFLNLKKNFEDDSRIIIENEDSYKRL
;
A
#
# COMPACT_ATOMS: atom_id res chain seq x y z
N MET A 1 16.33 -5.40 -17.06
CA MET A 1 15.54 -6.64 -16.87
C MET A 1 14.69 -6.45 -15.63
N LEU A 2 13.44 -6.00 -15.79
CA LEU A 2 12.49 -5.75 -14.70
C LEU A 2 11.24 -6.59 -14.97
N SER A 3 11.29 -7.88 -14.63
CA SER A 3 10.21 -8.83 -14.90
C SER A 3 9.27 -9.03 -13.71
N TYR A 4 9.69 -8.66 -12.50
CA TYR A 4 8.86 -8.75 -11.32
C TYR A 4 7.74 -7.70 -11.38
N ARG A 5 6.51 -8.14 -11.12
CA ARG A 5 5.35 -7.26 -10.91
C ARG A 5 4.65 -7.66 -9.64
N HIS A 6 4.45 -6.69 -8.75
CA HIS A 6 3.87 -6.97 -7.45
C HIS A 6 2.39 -7.36 -7.55
N GLY A 7 1.69 -6.98 -8.62
CA GLY A 7 0.31 -7.40 -8.88
C GLY A 7 0.08 -8.92 -8.86
N TYR A 8 1.09 -9.75 -9.14
CA TYR A 8 0.96 -11.21 -9.01
C TYR A 8 0.84 -11.70 -7.55
N HIS A 9 1.35 -10.91 -6.61
CA HIS A 9 1.54 -11.29 -5.21
C HIS A 9 0.74 -10.42 -4.23
N ALA A 10 0.14 -9.35 -4.73
CA ALA A 10 -0.57 -8.36 -3.94
C ALA A 10 -1.59 -9.02 -3.00
N GLY A 11 -1.46 -8.71 -1.71
CA GLY A 11 -2.37 -9.19 -0.67
C GLY A 11 -2.09 -10.58 -0.14
N ASN A 12 -0.97 -11.20 -0.52
CA ASN A 12 -0.53 -12.46 0.07
C ASN A 12 -0.16 -12.31 1.57
N ALA A 13 0.24 -13.42 2.21
CA ALA A 13 0.57 -13.42 3.64
C ALA A 13 1.77 -12.50 3.99
N ALA A 14 2.74 -12.35 3.09
CA ALA A 14 3.89 -11.46 3.31
C ALA A 14 3.45 -9.99 3.30
N ASP A 15 2.59 -9.62 2.36
CA ASP A 15 1.97 -8.30 2.32
C ASP A 15 1.12 -8.01 3.56
N VAL A 16 0.36 -9.00 4.04
CA VAL A 16 -0.40 -8.85 5.29
C VAL A 16 0.53 -8.49 6.45
N LEU A 17 1.63 -9.23 6.65
CA LEU A 17 2.58 -8.95 7.73
C LEU A 17 3.26 -7.58 7.54
N LYS A 18 3.74 -7.29 6.34
CA LYS A 18 4.43 -6.04 5.98
C LYS A 18 3.53 -4.83 6.24
N HIS A 19 2.30 -4.88 5.74
CA HIS A 19 1.37 -3.75 5.80
C HIS A 19 0.73 -3.58 7.17
N PHE A 20 0.46 -4.68 7.90
CA PHE A 20 0.10 -4.59 9.32
C PHE A 20 1.18 -3.86 10.12
N THR A 21 2.44 -4.27 9.93
CA THR A 21 3.59 -3.66 10.62
C THR A 21 3.73 -2.18 10.24
N LEU A 22 3.59 -1.84 8.95
CA LEU A 22 3.61 -0.46 8.49
C LEU A 22 2.56 0.39 9.20
N ILE A 23 1.29 -0.03 9.22
CA ILE A 23 0.22 0.71 9.87
C ILE A 23 0.47 0.85 11.38
N TYR A 24 0.95 -0.21 12.03
CA TYR A 24 1.33 -0.14 13.44
C TYR A 24 2.40 0.94 13.68
N VAL A 25 3.46 0.96 12.87
CA VAL A 25 4.55 1.93 12.99
C VAL A 25 4.05 3.35 12.74
N LEU A 26 3.27 3.56 11.68
CA LEU A 26 2.68 4.87 11.37
C LEU A 26 1.78 5.36 12.50
N ASP A 27 0.94 4.49 13.06
CA ASP A 27 0.08 4.83 14.21
C ASP A 27 0.88 5.22 15.43
N TYR A 28 2.01 4.56 15.67
CA TYR A 28 2.87 4.85 16.80
C TYR A 28 3.59 6.19 16.62
N VAL A 29 4.26 6.42 15.49
CA VAL A 29 5.04 7.65 15.28
C VAL A 29 4.17 8.90 15.26
N LYS A 30 2.94 8.79 14.73
CA LYS A 30 1.94 9.87 14.71
C LYS A 30 1.45 10.32 16.09
N LYS A 31 1.76 9.59 17.18
CA LYS A 31 1.51 10.09 18.55
C LYS A 31 2.31 11.35 18.86
N LYS A 32 3.41 11.56 18.13
CA LYS A 32 4.14 12.82 18.15
C LYS A 32 3.48 13.79 17.18
N ASP A 33 3.07 14.94 17.69
CA ASP A 33 2.46 16.01 16.89
C ASP A 33 3.52 16.76 16.07
N LYS A 34 4.05 16.09 15.05
CA LYS A 34 5.02 16.61 14.08
C LYS A 34 4.76 15.99 12.72
N ASN A 35 5.06 16.76 11.66
CA ASN A 35 4.96 16.27 10.29
C ASN A 35 6.10 15.29 9.99
N PHE A 36 5.83 14.34 9.10
CA PHE A 36 6.74 13.29 8.68
C PHE A 36 7.03 13.37 7.18
N ILE A 37 8.21 12.87 6.81
CA ILE A 37 8.51 12.46 5.45
C ILE A 37 8.43 10.94 5.43
N PHE A 38 7.54 10.40 4.59
CA PHE A 38 7.47 8.97 4.33
C PHE A 38 8.11 8.68 2.98
N ILE A 39 9.09 7.77 2.96
CA ILE A 39 9.80 7.38 1.74
C ILE A 39 9.51 5.90 1.49
N ASP A 40 8.92 5.59 0.33
CA ASP A 40 8.75 4.24 -0.17
C ASP A 40 9.72 4.01 -1.33
N SER A 41 10.81 3.30 -1.04
CA SER A 41 11.90 3.06 -2.00
C SER A 41 11.51 2.15 -3.18
N HIS A 42 10.46 1.36 -3.03
CA HIS A 42 10.01 0.38 -4.02
C HIS A 42 8.48 0.34 -4.01
N ALA A 43 7.86 1.43 -4.45
CA ALA A 43 6.45 1.71 -4.20
C ALA A 43 5.46 0.84 -5.00
N GLY A 44 5.93 0.18 -6.07
CA GLY A 44 5.07 -0.56 -7.00
C GLY A 44 4.03 0.34 -7.67
N ALA A 45 2.93 -0.23 -8.15
CA ALA A 45 1.80 0.54 -8.68
C ALA A 45 0.95 1.23 -7.58
N GLY A 46 1.23 0.95 -6.31
CA GLY A 46 0.57 1.51 -5.14
C GLY A 46 -0.79 0.92 -4.75
N LYS A 47 -1.66 0.56 -5.70
CA LYS A 47 -2.87 -0.23 -5.42
C LYS A 47 -3.16 -1.21 -6.54
N TYR A 48 -3.77 -2.34 -6.20
CA TYR A 48 -3.97 -3.47 -7.10
C TYR A 48 -5.44 -3.88 -7.11
N SER A 49 -6.06 -3.90 -8.29
CA SER A 49 -7.44 -4.38 -8.43
C SER A 49 -7.46 -5.90 -8.33
N VAL A 50 -8.36 -6.45 -7.51
CA VAL A 50 -8.56 -7.90 -7.43
C VAL A 50 -8.93 -8.47 -8.80
N SER A 51 -9.67 -7.72 -9.64
CA SER A 51 -10.03 -8.14 -10.99
C SER A 51 -8.89 -8.05 -12.01
N ASP A 52 -7.72 -7.50 -11.64
CA ASP A 52 -6.59 -7.36 -12.54
C ASP A 52 -6.07 -8.74 -12.99
N PRO A 53 -5.75 -8.95 -14.29
CA PRO A 53 -5.19 -10.21 -14.78
C PRO A 53 -3.95 -10.70 -14.01
N TYR A 54 -3.12 -9.79 -13.50
CA TYR A 54 -1.96 -10.12 -12.69
C TYR A 54 -2.37 -10.75 -11.35
N MET A 55 -3.30 -10.13 -10.61
CA MET A 55 -3.82 -10.69 -9.36
C MET A 55 -4.58 -12.00 -9.60
N GLN A 56 -5.34 -12.10 -10.69
CA GLN A 56 -6.12 -13.29 -11.03
C GLN A 56 -5.28 -14.47 -11.51
N LYS A 57 -4.02 -14.24 -11.92
CA LYS A 57 -3.14 -15.33 -12.35
C LYS A 57 -2.76 -16.25 -11.19
N ASN A 58 -2.30 -15.68 -10.07
CA ASN A 58 -1.83 -16.48 -8.92
C ASN A 58 -2.86 -16.53 -7.78
N LYS A 59 -3.67 -15.47 -7.62
CA LYS A 59 -4.70 -15.34 -6.57
C LYS A 59 -4.16 -15.52 -5.14
N GLU A 60 -2.92 -15.11 -4.88
CA GLU A 60 -2.29 -15.29 -3.57
C GLU A 60 -3.04 -14.55 -2.45
N TYR A 61 -3.77 -13.47 -2.77
CA TYR A 61 -4.62 -12.73 -1.84
C TYR A 61 -5.67 -13.61 -1.14
N LEU A 62 -6.13 -14.68 -1.78
CA LEU A 62 -7.08 -15.65 -1.20
C LEU A 62 -6.48 -16.37 0.01
N GLN A 63 -5.16 -16.53 0.06
CA GLN A 63 -4.45 -17.17 1.17
C GLN A 63 -3.86 -16.15 2.15
N GLY A 64 -3.92 -14.86 1.82
CA GLY A 64 -3.48 -13.75 2.67
C GLY A 64 -4.65 -12.93 3.18
N ILE A 65 -4.80 -11.72 2.64
CA ILE A 65 -5.75 -10.72 3.14
C ILE A 65 -7.20 -11.23 3.18
N GLU A 66 -7.66 -12.00 2.17
CA GLU A 66 -9.06 -12.43 2.10
C GLU A 66 -9.47 -13.27 3.32
N LYS A 67 -8.56 -14.12 3.83
CA LYS A 67 -8.80 -14.96 5.02
C LYS A 67 -9.10 -14.13 6.27
N ILE A 68 -8.44 -12.98 6.39
CA ILE A 68 -8.53 -12.15 7.59
C ILE A 68 -9.45 -10.94 7.41
N PHE A 69 -9.84 -10.62 6.18
CA PHE A 69 -10.53 -9.38 5.83
C PHE A 69 -11.85 -9.19 6.59
N LYS A 70 -12.58 -10.29 6.82
CA LYS A 70 -13.88 -10.29 7.51
C LYS A 70 -13.83 -10.82 8.94
N ILE A 71 -12.65 -11.13 9.47
CA ILE A 71 -12.54 -11.59 10.85
C ILE A 71 -13.00 -10.48 11.80
N ASN A 72 -13.84 -10.84 12.76
CA ASN A 72 -14.09 -10.02 13.93
C ASN A 72 -13.02 -10.36 14.97
N ASN A 73 -12.13 -9.41 15.28
CA ASN A 73 -11.05 -9.58 16.25
C ASN A 73 -11.03 -8.37 17.17
N ASP A 74 -10.80 -8.57 18.47
CA ASP A 74 -10.74 -7.50 19.45
C ASP A 74 -9.40 -6.79 19.57
N ASP A 75 -8.34 -7.33 18.96
CA ASP A 75 -7.04 -6.65 18.87
C ASP A 75 -7.15 -5.32 18.09
N ILE A 76 -6.80 -4.22 18.78
CA ILE A 76 -6.94 -2.86 18.25
C ILE A 76 -6.02 -2.60 17.05
N PHE A 77 -4.83 -3.19 17.02
CA PHE A 77 -3.86 -2.96 15.95
C PHE A 77 -4.32 -3.65 14.66
N LEU A 78 -4.81 -4.89 14.76
CA LEU A 78 -5.37 -5.59 13.62
C LEU A 78 -6.65 -4.91 13.14
N LYS A 79 -7.51 -4.45 14.06
CA LYS A 79 -8.70 -3.65 13.73
C LYS A 79 -8.33 -2.41 12.92
N ASN A 80 -7.32 -1.64 13.34
CA ASN A 80 -6.90 -0.44 12.61
C ASN A 80 -6.45 -0.75 11.18
N TYR A 81 -5.60 -1.77 11.01
CA TYR A 81 -5.14 -2.21 9.70
C TYR A 81 -6.30 -2.66 8.80
N LEU A 82 -7.18 -3.55 9.29
CA LEU A 82 -8.30 -4.06 8.51
C LEU A 82 -9.36 -3.00 8.21
N ASN A 83 -9.65 -2.11 9.16
CA ASN A 83 -10.60 -1.02 8.96
C ASN A 83 -10.14 -0.05 7.87
N LEU A 84 -8.84 0.22 7.78
CA LEU A 84 -8.30 1.05 6.70
C LEU A 84 -8.52 0.39 5.33
N ILE A 85 -8.23 -0.92 5.20
CA ILE A 85 -8.47 -1.64 3.94
C ILE A 85 -9.98 -1.70 3.62
N LYS A 86 -10.83 -1.93 4.62
CA LYS A 86 -12.30 -1.89 4.45
C LYS A 86 -12.77 -0.53 3.97
N LEU A 87 -12.28 0.57 4.57
CA LEU A 87 -12.62 1.93 4.16
C LEU A 87 -12.25 2.20 2.70
N ILE A 88 -11.06 1.76 2.28
CA ILE A 88 -10.60 1.85 0.88
C ILE A 88 -11.52 1.08 -0.07
N ASN A 89 -12.15 0.01 0.41
CA ASN A 89 -13.11 -0.81 -0.33
C ASN A 89 -14.57 -0.44 -0.03
N SER A 90 -14.83 0.78 0.48
CA SER A 90 -16.16 1.29 0.82
C SER A 90 -16.96 0.35 1.75
N ASN A 91 -16.27 -0.29 2.70
CA ASN A 91 -16.81 -1.27 3.64
C ASN A 91 -17.53 -2.45 2.97
N SER A 92 -17.16 -2.78 1.72
CA SER A 92 -17.70 -3.89 0.95
C SER A 92 -16.69 -5.05 0.86
N ASN A 93 -16.93 -6.01 -0.04
CA ASN A 93 -15.95 -7.07 -0.35
C ASN A 93 -14.64 -6.47 -0.87
N LEU A 94 -13.55 -7.24 -0.76
CA LEU A 94 -12.25 -6.83 -1.27
C LEU A 94 -12.30 -6.70 -2.80
N LYS A 95 -12.15 -5.48 -3.29
CA LYS A 95 -12.05 -5.13 -4.73
C LYS A 95 -10.67 -4.60 -5.08
N ILE A 96 -10.02 -3.92 -4.13
CA ILE A 96 -8.70 -3.32 -4.27
C ILE A 96 -7.87 -3.73 -3.07
N TYR A 97 -6.68 -4.25 -3.32
CA TYR A 97 -5.64 -4.38 -2.30
C TYR A 97 -4.71 -3.15 -2.34
N PRO A 98 -4.64 -2.35 -1.26
CA PRO A 98 -3.73 -1.22 -1.20
C PRO A 98 -2.31 -1.67 -0.84
N GLY A 99 -1.32 -1.23 -1.61
CA GLY A 99 0.10 -1.39 -1.27
C GLY A 99 0.54 -0.41 -0.19
N SER A 100 1.81 -0.48 0.20
CA SER A 100 2.43 0.33 1.26
C SER A 100 2.23 1.84 1.06
N CYS A 101 2.54 2.36 -0.13
CA CYS A 101 2.44 3.78 -0.41
C CYS A 101 0.99 4.31 -0.35
N TYR A 102 0.00 3.51 -0.78
CA TYR A 102 -1.41 3.88 -0.70
C TYR A 102 -1.94 3.83 0.75
N LEU A 103 -1.52 2.82 1.51
CA LEU A 103 -1.80 2.74 2.94
C LEU A 103 -1.21 3.94 3.69
N ALA A 104 0.05 4.30 3.42
CA ALA A 104 0.70 5.46 4.01
C ALA A 104 -0.02 6.77 3.65
N ALA A 105 -0.34 6.98 2.36
CA ALA A 105 -1.06 8.17 1.90
C ALA A 105 -2.44 8.33 2.56
N LYS A 106 -3.16 7.23 2.79
CA LYS A 106 -4.45 7.26 3.51
C LYS A 106 -4.31 7.44 5.02
N ARG A 107 -3.16 7.09 5.59
CA ARG A 107 -2.95 7.17 7.04
C ARG A 107 -2.30 8.47 7.49
N LEU A 108 -1.43 9.06 6.69
CA LEU A 108 -0.71 10.30 6.97
C LEU A 108 -1.58 11.55 6.74
N GLY A 109 -1.26 12.61 7.48
CA GLY A 109 -1.99 13.89 7.50
C GLY A 109 -1.70 14.76 6.28
N VAL A 110 -2.44 15.87 6.18
CA VAL A 110 -2.40 16.76 5.00
C VAL A 110 -1.06 17.50 4.83
N ASP A 111 -0.33 17.71 5.93
CA ASP A 111 0.96 18.41 5.94
C ASP A 111 2.17 17.48 5.89
N ASP A 112 1.94 16.16 5.90
CA ASP A 112 2.99 15.16 5.70
C ASP A 112 3.44 15.13 4.23
N LYS A 113 4.70 14.78 3.99
CA LYS A 113 5.26 14.60 2.65
C LYS A 113 5.51 13.13 2.36
N LEU A 114 5.20 12.70 1.14
CA LEU A 114 5.38 11.33 0.72
C LEU A 114 6.24 11.29 -0.55
N HIS A 115 7.27 10.46 -0.53
CA HIS A 115 8.18 10.23 -1.66
C HIS A 115 8.08 8.77 -2.06
N PHE A 116 7.65 8.51 -3.29
CA PHE A 116 7.52 7.17 -3.83
C PHE A 116 8.46 6.98 -5.01
N ILE A 117 9.32 5.97 -4.92
CA ILE A 117 10.30 5.65 -5.94
C ILE A 117 9.90 4.31 -6.56
N GLU A 118 9.81 4.26 -7.89
CA GLU A 118 9.50 3.04 -8.63
C GLU A 118 10.24 3.01 -9.96
N LEU A 119 11.09 2.01 -10.16
CA LEU A 119 11.96 1.87 -11.31
C LEU A 119 11.27 1.18 -12.51
N HIS A 120 10.28 0.32 -12.26
CA HIS A 120 9.58 -0.40 -13.32
C HIS A 120 8.68 0.57 -14.09
N PRO A 121 8.88 0.79 -15.41
CA PRO A 121 8.23 1.87 -16.15
C PRO A 121 6.70 1.78 -16.16
N THR A 122 6.14 0.58 -16.30
CA THR A 122 4.67 0.41 -16.23
C THR A 122 4.12 0.65 -14.82
N GLU A 123 4.78 0.15 -13.78
CA GLU A 123 4.31 0.34 -12.40
C GLU A 123 4.42 1.81 -11.99
N PHE A 124 5.48 2.50 -12.43
CA PHE A 124 5.62 3.95 -12.27
C PHE A 124 4.46 4.73 -12.91
N LEU A 125 4.07 4.39 -14.15
CA LEU A 125 2.91 5.05 -14.80
C LEU A 125 1.61 4.78 -14.03
N ASN A 126 1.40 3.55 -13.57
CA ASN A 126 0.25 3.20 -12.74
C ASN A 126 0.27 3.97 -11.41
N LEU A 127 1.44 4.08 -10.78
CA LEU A 127 1.66 4.81 -9.53
C LEU A 127 1.30 6.28 -9.70
N LYS A 128 1.82 6.95 -10.74
CA LYS A 128 1.45 8.35 -11.03
C LYS A 128 -0.04 8.54 -11.20
N LYS A 129 -0.69 7.69 -11.99
CA LYS A 129 -2.15 7.74 -12.20
C LYS A 129 -2.92 7.54 -10.89
N ASN A 130 -2.43 6.67 -10.00
CA ASN A 130 -3.12 6.36 -8.76
C ASN A 130 -3.06 7.48 -7.71
N PHE A 131 -2.21 8.49 -7.90
CA PHE A 131 -1.93 9.57 -6.96
C PHE A 131 -1.94 10.96 -7.60
N GLU A 132 -2.51 11.11 -8.80
CA GLU A 132 -2.46 12.36 -9.57
C GLU A 132 -3.04 13.58 -8.84
N ASP A 133 -3.98 13.36 -7.91
CA ASP A 133 -4.67 14.42 -7.16
C ASP A 133 -4.07 14.73 -5.78
N ASP A 134 -2.96 14.08 -5.38
CA ASP A 134 -2.39 14.25 -4.05
C ASP A 134 -1.09 15.07 -4.08
N SER A 135 -1.21 16.37 -3.80
CA SER A 135 -0.09 17.34 -3.83
C SER A 135 0.99 17.11 -2.77
N ARG A 136 0.75 16.20 -1.81
CA ARG A 136 1.76 15.79 -0.82
C ARG A 136 2.82 14.86 -1.40
N ILE A 137 2.53 14.26 -2.56
CA ILE A 137 3.24 13.10 -3.09
C ILE A 137 4.19 13.50 -4.21
N ILE A 138 5.45 13.12 -4.05
CA ILE A 138 6.48 13.19 -5.07
C ILE A 138 6.75 11.77 -5.57
N ILE A 139 6.73 11.57 -6.88
CA ILE A 139 6.90 10.26 -7.52
C ILE A 139 8.07 10.32 -8.50
N GLU A 140 9.06 9.45 -8.29
CA GLU A 140 10.33 9.42 -9.04
C GLU A 140 10.51 8.06 -9.74
N ASN A 141 10.97 8.06 -10.99
CA ASN A 141 11.31 6.85 -11.74
C ASN A 141 12.83 6.66 -11.74
N GLU A 142 13.35 6.19 -10.60
CA GLU A 142 14.79 6.05 -10.38
C GLU A 142 15.13 4.77 -9.64
N ASP A 143 16.41 4.41 -9.66
CA ASP A 143 16.96 3.37 -8.80
C ASP A 143 17.07 3.92 -7.38
N SER A 144 16.26 3.38 -6.47
CA SER A 144 16.17 3.90 -5.11
C SER A 144 17.45 3.77 -4.30
N TYR A 145 18.32 2.79 -4.61
CA TYR A 145 19.63 2.66 -3.97
C TYR A 145 20.62 3.74 -4.39
N LYS A 146 20.40 4.42 -5.53
CA LYS A 146 21.21 5.56 -5.95
C LYS A 146 20.64 6.89 -5.46
N ARG A 147 19.34 6.91 -5.18
CA ARG A 147 18.57 8.10 -4.81
C ARG A 147 18.65 8.43 -3.32
N LEU A 148 18.84 7.42 -2.47
CA LEU A 148 18.90 7.48 -1.00
C LEU A 148 20.33 7.25 -0.49
#